data_AF-A0A2N0ZNK3-F1
#
_entry.id   AF-A0A2N0ZNK3-F1
#
_cell.length_a   1.000
_cell.length_b   1.000
_cell.length_c   1.000
_cell.angle_alpha   90.00
_cell.angle_beta   90.00
_cell.angle_gamma   90.00
#
_symmetry.space_group_name_H-M   'P 1'
#
loop_
_entity.id
_entity.type
_entity.pdbx_description
1 polymer ?
#
loop_
_entity_poly.entity_id
_entity_poly.type
_entity_poly.pdbx_seq_one_letter_code
_entity_poly.pdbx_strand_id
1 'polypeptide(L)'
;MEKVLVIRLLILLLFLCLASACSSEVKQPFSLDYLYSADPTADALKAISKGDLHVYATYSGGPYTPEIKRGCVSDENIVPIRGTSHGYETYKQHQFNTSADLYAKYYNFQIKAYLIRNGDKCLSWTD
;
A
#
# COMPACT_ATOMS: atom_id res chain seq x y z
N MET A 1 1.45 -41.43 -26.23
CA MET A 1 0.43 -40.37 -26.29
C MET A 1 0.15 -39.74 -24.91
N GLU A 2 0.04 -40.52 -23.83
CA GLU A 2 -0.20 -39.98 -22.48
C GLU A 2 0.83 -38.94 -22.00
N LYS A 3 2.13 -39.18 -22.21
CA LYS A 3 3.20 -38.23 -21.78
C LYS A 3 3.08 -36.85 -22.43
N VAL A 4 2.58 -36.78 -23.66
CA VAL A 4 2.38 -35.52 -24.39
C VAL A 4 1.17 -34.74 -23.84
N LEU A 5 0.13 -35.46 -23.42
CA LEU A 5 -1.06 -34.89 -22.80
C LEU A 5 -0.74 -34.31 -21.41
N VAL A 6 0.05 -35.03 -20.61
CA VAL A 6 0.50 -34.61 -19.28
C VAL A 6 1.37 -33.34 -19.36
N ILE A 7 2.29 -33.27 -20.33
CA ILE A 7 3.13 -32.08 -20.54
C ILE A 7 2.27 -30.86 -20.92
N ARG A 8 1.28 -31.04 -21.82
CA ARG A 8 0.35 -29.95 -22.19
C ARG A 8 -0.51 -29.48 -21.01
N LEU A 9 -0.94 -30.40 -20.15
CA LEU A 9 -1.71 -30.07 -18.94
C LEU A 9 -0.86 -29.31 -17.91
N LEU A 10 0.40 -29.71 -17.72
CA LEU A 10 1.36 -29.03 -16.86
C LEU A 10 1.68 -27.62 -17.34
N ILE A 11 1.83 -27.42 -18.65
CA ILE A 11 2.05 -26.08 -19.25
C ILE A 11 0.82 -25.19 -19.01
N LEU A 12 -0.39 -25.72 -19.20
CA LEU A 12 -1.65 -24.99 -18.94
C LEU A 12 -1.80 -24.60 -17.46
N LEU A 13 -1.45 -25.49 -16.53
CA LEU A 13 -1.44 -25.23 -15.09
C LEU A 13 -0.40 -24.17 -14.71
N LEU A 14 0.78 -24.20 -15.34
CA LEU A 14 1.81 -23.18 -15.12
C LEU A 14 1.31 -21.79 -15.57
N PHE A 15 0.69 -21.71 -16.76
CA PHE A 15 0.13 -20.48 -17.29
C PHE A 15 -1.02 -19.92 -16.42
N LEU A 16 -1.89 -20.78 -15.87
CA LEU A 16 -2.94 -20.35 -14.94
C LEU A 16 -2.36 -19.78 -13.63
N CYS A 17 -1.28 -20.37 -13.12
CA CYS A 17 -0.62 -19.92 -11.89
C CYS A 17 0.10 -18.57 -12.08
N LEU A 18 0.72 -18.38 -13.25
CA LEU A 18 1.35 -17.12 -13.64
C LEU A 18 0.32 -15.99 -13.86
N ALA A 19 -0.89 -16.30 -14.34
CA ALA A 19 -1.96 -15.32 -14.48
C ALA A 19 -2.52 -14.84 -13.13
N SER A 20 -2.51 -15.70 -12.09
CA SER A 20 -2.91 -15.31 -10.73
C SER A 20 -1.85 -14.51 -9.96
N ALA A 21 -0.60 -14.47 -10.44
CA ALA A 21 0.50 -13.74 -9.79
C ALA A 21 0.57 -12.26 -10.17
N CYS A 22 -0.33 -11.75 -11.01
CA CYS A 22 -0.50 -10.32 -11.19
C CYS A 22 -1.13 -9.72 -9.93
N SER A 23 -0.28 -9.38 -8.97
CA SER A 23 -0.58 -8.47 -7.85
C SER A 23 -1.36 -7.27 -8.39
N SER A 24 -2.65 -7.22 -8.08
CA SER A 24 -3.47 -6.07 -8.39
C SER A 24 -3.15 -4.97 -7.38
N GLU A 25 -2.14 -4.15 -7.65
CA GLU A 25 -1.92 -2.92 -6.91
C GLU A 25 -3.24 -2.15 -6.84
N VAL A 26 -3.68 -1.81 -5.63
CA VAL A 26 -4.85 -0.96 -5.47
C VAL A 26 -4.43 0.48 -5.83
N LYS A 27 -4.58 0.85 -7.10
CA LYS A 27 -4.37 2.23 -7.56
C LYS A 27 -5.46 3.13 -6.97
N GLN A 28 -5.13 3.85 -5.91
CA GLN A 28 -6.02 4.84 -5.31
C GLN A 28 -5.85 6.22 -5.97
N PRO A 29 -6.93 6.82 -6.53
CA PRO A 29 -6.88 8.13 -7.16
C PRO A 29 -7.08 9.22 -6.09
N PHE A 30 -6.02 9.55 -5.36
CA PHE A 30 -6.07 10.55 -4.29
C PHE A 30 -6.48 11.94 -4.80
N SER A 31 -7.77 12.23 -4.67
CA SER A 31 -8.38 13.55 -4.79
C SER A 31 -8.88 14.00 -3.42
N LEU A 32 -9.13 15.30 -3.24
CA LEU A 32 -9.66 15.79 -1.95
C LEU A 32 -11.03 15.16 -1.61
N ASP A 33 -11.91 15.02 -2.60
CA ASP A 33 -13.23 14.40 -2.43
C ASP A 33 -13.13 12.91 -2.08
N TYR A 34 -12.18 12.20 -2.70
CA TYR A 34 -11.86 10.83 -2.31
C TYR A 34 -11.40 10.78 -0.85
N LEU A 35 -10.41 11.61 -0.48
CA LEU A 35 -9.85 11.61 0.87
C LEU A 35 -10.88 11.94 1.96
N TYR A 36 -11.92 12.71 1.65
CA TYR A 36 -13.01 13.00 2.58
C TYR A 36 -14.02 11.86 2.75
N SER A 37 -14.15 10.99 1.75
CA SER A 37 -15.11 9.88 1.76
C SER A 37 -14.47 8.51 2.00
N ALA A 38 -13.14 8.42 1.94
CA ALA A 38 -12.41 7.18 2.07
C ALA A 38 -12.45 6.62 3.50
N ASP A 39 -12.42 5.28 3.58
CA ASP A 39 -12.16 4.54 4.81
C ASP A 39 -10.78 3.89 4.71
N PRO A 40 -9.71 4.56 5.19
CA PRO A 40 -8.35 4.04 5.09
C PRO A 40 -8.16 2.71 5.83
N THR A 41 -8.97 2.42 6.85
CA THR A 41 -8.90 1.15 7.59
C THR A 41 -9.46 0.02 6.72
N ALA A 42 -10.65 0.21 6.14
CA ALA A 42 -11.24 -0.77 5.23
C ALA A 42 -10.38 -0.98 3.97
N ASP A 43 -9.82 0.09 3.42
CA ASP A 43 -8.91 0.02 2.26
C ASP A 43 -7.66 -0.81 2.58
N ALA A 44 -7.05 -0.63 3.76
CA ALA A 44 -5.89 -1.40 4.17
C ALA A 44 -6.22 -2.87 4.40
N LEU A 45 -7.34 -3.19 5.06
CA LEU A 45 -7.78 -4.57 5.25
C LEU A 45 -8.03 -5.28 3.91
N LYS A 46 -8.61 -4.56 2.95
CA LYS A 46 -8.80 -5.06 1.59
C LYS A 46 -7.46 -5.30 0.87
N ALA A 47 -6.49 -4.40 1.01
CA ALA A 47 -5.15 -4.59 0.45
C ALA A 47 -4.43 -5.80 1.08
N ILE A 48 -4.45 -5.90 2.40
CA ILE A 48 -3.90 -7.05 3.15
C ILE A 48 -4.52 -8.37 2.67
N SER A 49 -5.84 -8.41 2.46
CA SER A 49 -6.52 -9.63 1.99
C SER A 49 -6.06 -10.10 0.60
N LYS A 50 -5.45 -9.20 -0.17
CA LYS A 50 -4.88 -9.47 -1.50
C LYS A 50 -3.36 -9.68 -1.46
N GLY A 51 -2.74 -9.64 -0.28
CA GLY A 51 -1.28 -9.68 -0.13
C GLY A 51 -0.57 -8.38 -0.52
N ASP A 52 -1.31 -7.28 -0.67
CA ASP A 52 -0.74 -5.96 -0.93
C ASP A 52 -0.37 -5.30 0.41
N LEU A 53 0.95 -5.16 0.65
CA LEU A 53 1.53 -4.63 1.89
C LEU A 53 2.26 -3.30 1.67
N HIS A 54 1.99 -2.61 0.55
CA HIS A 54 2.54 -1.28 0.33
C HIS A 54 2.06 -0.31 1.42
N VAL A 55 2.89 0.68 1.73
CA VAL A 55 2.58 1.75 2.68
C VAL A 55 2.58 3.09 1.96
N TYR A 56 1.74 4.01 2.41
CA TYR A 56 1.64 5.33 1.80
C TYR A 56 2.61 6.33 2.43
N ALA A 57 3.29 7.08 1.57
CA ALA A 57 4.10 8.22 1.97
C ALA A 57 3.40 9.53 1.62
N THR A 58 3.53 10.53 2.47
CA THR A 58 3.21 11.92 2.18
C THR A 58 4.49 12.72 2.03
N TYR A 59 4.45 13.79 1.24
CA TYR A 59 5.57 14.73 1.19
C TYR A 59 5.48 15.71 2.34
N SER A 60 6.45 15.61 3.27
CA SER A 60 6.69 16.64 4.28
C SER A 60 8.15 17.07 4.34
N GLY A 61 8.63 17.77 3.30
CA GLY A 61 10.06 18.09 3.15
C GLY A 61 10.95 16.90 2.74
N GLY A 62 10.32 15.75 2.47
CA GLY A 62 10.87 14.47 2.04
C GLY A 62 9.77 13.40 2.09
N PRO A 63 9.99 12.18 1.53
CA PRO A 63 9.02 11.09 1.66
C PRO A 63 8.93 10.65 3.12
N TYR A 64 7.86 11.07 3.79
CA TYR A 64 7.52 10.70 5.15
C TYR A 64 6.47 9.58 5.08
N THR A 65 6.70 8.49 5.82
CA THR A 65 5.78 7.34 5.90
C THR A 65 5.18 7.31 7.30
N PRO A 66 3.98 7.88 7.51
CA PRO A 66 3.39 7.93 8.85
C PRO A 66 3.20 6.53 9.42
N GLU A 67 3.35 6.39 10.74
CA GLU A 67 3.27 5.13 11.52
C GLU A 67 4.38 4.09 11.25
N ILE A 68 5.13 4.23 10.16
CA ILE A 68 6.15 3.27 9.73
C ILE A 68 7.53 3.87 9.94
N LYS A 69 8.37 3.19 10.73
CA LYS A 69 9.76 3.58 10.89
C LYS A 69 10.49 3.46 9.56
N ARG A 70 11.12 4.56 9.12
CA ARG A 70 11.95 4.58 7.91
C ARG A 70 13.07 3.53 8.03
N GLY A 71 13.23 2.71 6.99
CA GLY A 71 14.20 1.62 6.94
C GLY A 71 13.64 0.24 7.33
N CYS A 72 12.42 0.17 7.89
CA CYS A 72 11.73 -1.10 8.11
C CYS A 72 10.93 -1.58 6.90
N VAL A 73 10.80 -0.74 5.88
CA VAL A 73 10.10 -1.06 4.62
C VAL A 73 11.01 -0.66 3.46
N SER A 74 11.11 -1.53 2.46
CA SER A 74 11.88 -1.27 1.23
C SER A 74 11.23 -0.18 0.39
N ASP A 75 12.05 0.55 -0.37
CA ASP A 75 11.58 1.70 -1.15
C ASP A 75 10.52 1.33 -2.21
N GLU A 76 10.58 0.09 -2.73
CA GLU A 76 9.57 -0.46 -3.65
C GLU A 76 8.19 -0.60 -3.02
N ASN A 77 8.12 -0.78 -1.70
CA ASN A 77 6.87 -0.91 -0.95
C ASN A 77 6.34 0.44 -0.45
N ILE A 78 7.02 1.55 -0.77
CA ILE A 78 6.60 2.90 -0.36
C ILE A 78 5.94 3.59 -1.56
N VAL A 79 4.63 3.84 -1.44
CA VAL A 79 3.84 4.48 -2.48
C VAL A 79 3.54 5.93 -2.09
N PRO A 80 4.07 6.95 -2.79
CA PRO A 80 3.78 8.33 -2.48
C PRO A 80 2.34 8.71 -2.89
N ILE A 81 1.62 9.40 -2.00
CA ILE A 81 0.35 10.06 -2.30
C ILE A 81 0.66 11.28 -3.18
N ARG A 82 0.45 11.12 -4.49
CA ARG A 82 0.71 12.20 -5.46
C ARG A 82 -0.18 13.40 -5.16
N GLY A 83 0.41 14.59 -5.24
CA GLY A 83 -0.27 15.86 -4.97
C GLY A 83 0.03 16.43 -3.58
N THR A 84 0.57 15.66 -2.64
CA THR A 84 1.09 16.23 -1.39
C THR A 84 2.33 17.08 -1.69
N SER A 85 2.40 18.29 -1.13
CA SER A 85 3.53 19.20 -1.37
C SER A 85 3.62 20.29 -0.29
N HIS A 86 4.85 20.67 0.07
CA HIS A 86 5.14 21.83 0.92
C HIS A 86 5.42 23.11 0.11
N GLY A 87 5.47 23.01 -1.22
CA GLY A 87 5.80 24.15 -2.09
C GLY A 87 4.62 25.07 -2.41
N TYR A 88 3.40 24.74 -1.98
CA TYR A 88 2.18 25.48 -2.31
C TYR A 88 1.36 25.77 -1.04
N GLU A 89 1.42 27.01 -0.57
CA GLU A 89 0.69 27.46 0.63
C GLU A 89 -0.70 27.98 0.28
N THR A 90 -1.61 27.09 -0.10
CA THR A 90 -3.04 27.43 -0.27
C THR A 90 -3.89 26.64 0.71
N TYR A 91 -5.03 27.19 1.13
CA TYR A 91 -5.95 26.49 2.04
C TYR A 91 -6.35 25.10 1.51
N LYS A 92 -6.67 25.00 0.21
CA LYS A 92 -7.00 23.73 -0.45
C LYS A 92 -5.82 22.74 -0.43
N GLN A 93 -4.59 23.22 -0.61
CA GLN A 93 -3.41 22.37 -0.51
C GLN A 93 -3.19 21.88 0.92
N HIS A 94 -3.38 22.73 1.93
CA HIS A 94 -3.31 22.32 3.34
C HIS A 94 -4.37 21.26 3.67
N GLN A 95 -5.62 21.46 3.22
CA GLN A 95 -6.67 20.45 3.35
C GLN A 95 -6.26 19.12 2.72
N PHE A 96 -5.75 19.14 1.49
CA PHE A 96 -5.29 17.93 0.82
C PHE A 96 -4.15 17.25 1.57
N ASN A 97 -3.11 18.00 1.95
CA ASN A 97 -1.96 17.46 2.69
C ASN A 97 -2.39 16.83 4.02
N THR A 98 -3.23 17.52 4.80
CA THR A 98 -3.72 17.02 6.08
C THR A 98 -4.57 15.78 5.91
N SER A 99 -5.50 15.75 4.96
CA SER A 99 -6.33 14.59 4.70
C SER A 99 -5.53 13.40 4.16
N ALA A 100 -4.53 13.65 3.33
CA ALA A 100 -3.61 12.62 2.86
C ALA A 100 -2.75 12.02 3.99
N ASP A 101 -2.26 12.86 4.91
CA ASP A 101 -1.49 12.40 6.09
C ASP A 101 -2.35 11.53 7.01
N LEU A 102 -3.58 11.96 7.29
CA LEU A 102 -4.52 11.17 8.08
C LEU A 102 -4.84 9.84 7.39
N TYR A 103 -5.14 9.85 6.09
CA TYR A 103 -5.38 8.63 5.34
C TYR A 103 -4.19 7.67 5.45
N ALA A 104 -2.97 8.17 5.20
CA ALA A 104 -1.75 7.37 5.27
C ALA A 104 -1.52 6.81 6.68
N LYS A 105 -1.72 7.60 7.74
CA LYS A 105 -1.61 7.13 9.14
C LYS A 105 -2.50 5.92 9.41
N TYR A 106 -3.80 6.07 9.18
CA TYR A 106 -4.75 5.00 9.50
C TYR A 106 -4.54 3.76 8.63
N TYR A 107 -4.23 3.94 7.34
CA TYR A 107 -3.93 2.83 6.44
C TYR A 107 -2.66 2.10 6.88
N ASN A 108 -1.56 2.83 7.05
CA ASN A 108 -0.25 2.27 7.39
C ASN A 108 -0.25 1.61 8.77
N PHE A 109 -1.04 2.11 9.72
CA PHE A 109 -1.21 1.46 11.02
C PHE A 109 -1.74 0.02 10.88
N GLN A 110 -2.69 -0.22 9.96
CA GLN A 110 -3.20 -1.57 9.73
C GLN A 110 -2.13 -2.48 9.10
N ILE A 111 -1.37 -1.95 8.14
CA ILE A 111 -0.23 -2.68 7.54
C ILE A 111 0.81 -3.02 8.61
N LYS A 112 1.20 -2.04 9.44
CA LYS A 112 2.12 -2.21 10.58
C LYS A 112 1.62 -3.30 11.53
N ALA A 113 0.35 -3.22 11.94
CA ALA A 113 -0.27 -4.18 12.82
C ALA A 113 -0.25 -5.59 12.24
N TYR A 114 -0.50 -5.73 10.94
CA TYR A 114 -0.42 -7.00 10.23
C TYR A 114 1.02 -7.53 10.22
N LEU A 115 2.01 -6.72 9.85
CA LEU A 115 3.42 -7.12 9.78
C LEU A 115 3.95 -7.57 11.15
N ILE A 116 3.66 -6.82 12.23
CA ILE A 116 4.05 -7.19 13.60
C ILE A 116 3.43 -8.53 14.00
N ARG A 117 2.15 -8.75 13.74
CA ARG A 117 1.47 -10.03 14.04
C ARG A 117 2.02 -11.20 13.22
N ASN A 118 2.63 -10.93 12.07
CA ASN A 118 3.30 -11.92 11.23
C ASN A 118 4.81 -12.01 11.51
N GLY A 119 5.29 -11.41 12.59
CA GLY A 119 6.66 -11.61 13.10
C GLY A 119 7.70 -10.64 12.55
N ASP A 120 7.31 -9.52 11.94
CA ASP A 120 8.23 -8.43 11.65
C ASP A 120 8.87 -7.92 12.95
N LYS A 121 10.21 -7.85 12.96
CA LYS A 121 11.00 -7.45 14.13
C LYS A 121 11.56 -6.03 14.05
N CYS A 122 11.41 -5.38 12.90
CA CYS A 122 11.85 -4.01 12.72
C CYS A 122 10.83 -3.01 13.27
N LEU A 123 9.53 -3.34 13.13
CA LEU A 123 8.41 -2.53 13.59
C LEU A 123 8.00 -2.83 15.04
N SER A 124 7.56 -1.80 15.77
CA SER A 124 7.00 -1.93 17.13
C SER A 124 5.73 -1.10 17.33
N TRP A 125 4.90 -1.46 18.33
CA TRP A 125 3.67 -0.72 18.63
C TRP A 125 3.89 0.70 19.17
N THR A 126 5.12 1.03 19.59
CA THR A 126 5.43 2.24 20.36
C THR A 126 6.43 3.16 19.67
N ASP A 127 6.76 2.88 18.40
CA ASP A 127 7.66 3.73 17.59
C ASP A 127 7.04 5.08 17.22
#